data_AF-A0A0R0RQ85-F1
#
_entry.id   AF-A0A0R0RQ85-F1
#
_cell.length_a   1.000
_cell.length_b   1.000
_cell.length_c   1.000
_cell.angle_alpha   90.00
_cell.angle_beta   90.00
_cell.angle_gamma   90.00
#
_symmetry.space_group_name_H-M   'P 1'
#
loop_
_entity.id
_entity.type
_entity.pdbx_description
1 polymer ?
#
loop_
_entity_poly.entity_id
_entity_poly.type
_entity_poly.pdbx_seq_one_letter_code
_entity_poly.pdbx_strand_id
1 'polypeptide(L)' 'MKVYGNDNSELMNVSTIERNGNELILKGKIFGAMPMTAKLRPEEARAALKLLNFKTVLFLITLLFRASVGRKK' A
#
# COMPACT_ATOMS: atom_id res chain seq x y z
N MET A 1 1.94 2.00 7.76
CA MET A 1 1.76 2.98 6.65
C MET A 1 0.29 3.35 6.55
N LYS A 2 -0.03 4.61 6.20
CA LYS A 2 -1.43 5.06 6.05
C LYS A 2 -1.82 5.11 4.58
N VAL A 3 -2.99 4.58 4.25
CA VAL A 3 -3.62 4.67 2.93
C VAL A 3 -4.75 5.66 3.04
N TYR A 4 -4.76 6.66 2.15
CA TYR A 4 -5.75 7.73 2.13
C TYR A 4 -6.78 7.48 1.02
N GLY A 5 -8.02 7.86 1.28
CA GLY A 5 -9.09 7.87 0.29
C GLY A 5 -9.03 9.09 -0.62
N ASN A 6 -9.92 9.14 -1.61
CA ASN A 6 -10.03 10.27 -2.53
C ASN A 6 -10.39 11.59 -1.81
N ASP A 7 -11.00 11.48 -0.62
CA ASP A 7 -11.37 12.55 0.29
C ASP A 7 -10.24 12.92 1.29
N ASN A 8 -9.05 12.34 1.15
CA ASN A 8 -7.95 12.38 2.11
C ASN A 8 -8.30 11.81 3.49
N SER A 9 -9.37 11.03 3.64
CA SER A 9 -9.65 10.31 4.88
C SER A 9 -8.68 9.14 5.06
N GLU A 10 -8.37 8.80 6.31
CA GLU A 10 -7.53 7.63 6.62
C GLU A 10 -8.35 6.34 6.41
N LEU A 11 -8.14 5.68 5.26
CA LEU A 11 -8.84 4.43 4.92
C LEU A 11 -8.24 3.23 5.62
N MET A 12 -6.90 3.08 5.58
CA MET A 12 -6.24 1.90 6.15
C MET A 12 -4.90 2.26 6.78
N ASN A 13 -4.65 1.75 7.98
CA ASN A 13 -3.36 1.81 8.63
C ASN A 13 -2.75 0.41 8.67
N VAL A 14 -1.79 0.16 7.78
CA VAL A 14 -1.02 -1.09 7.76
C VAL A 14 -0.02 -1.07 8.90
N SER A 15 -0.18 -1.99 9.85
CA SER A 15 0.64 -2.12 11.05
C SER A 15 1.82 -3.06 10.85
N THR A 16 1.59 -4.19 10.17
CA THR A 16 2.62 -5.24 10.03
C THR A 16 2.53 -5.90 8.66
N ILE A 17 3.70 -6.20 8.10
CA ILE A 17 3.86 -7.00 6.89
C ILE A 17 4.63 -8.25 7.29
N GLU A 18 4.03 -9.43 7.11
CA GLU A 18 4.60 -10.72 7.45
C GLU A 18 4.60 -11.63 6.21
N ARG A 19 5.60 -12.50 6.09
CA ARG A 19 5.61 -13.54 5.05
C ARG A 19 5.07 -14.83 5.65
N ASN A 20 4.12 -15.47 4.98
CA ASN A 20 3.65 -16.80 5.31
C ASN A 20 3.80 -17.73 4.10
N GLY A 21 4.91 -18.49 4.08
CA GLY A 21 5.24 -19.37 2.96
C GLY A 21 5.40 -18.60 1.64
N ASN A 22 4.43 -18.79 0.75
CA ASN A 22 4.35 -18.14 -0.55
C ASN A 22 3.41 -16.92 -0.56
N GLU A 23 2.72 -16.63 0.55
CA GLU A 23 1.82 -15.49 0.69
C GLU A 23 2.47 -14.36 1.51
N LEU A 24 2.08 -13.13 1.22
CA LEU A 24 2.45 -11.97 2.01
C LEU A 24 1.22 -11.48 2.79
N ILE A 25 1.30 -11.52 4.11
CA ILE A 25 0.24 -11.15 5.03
C ILE A 25 0.43 -9.69 5.44
N LEU A 26 -0.59 -8.88 5.20
CA LEU A 26 -0.69 -7.47 5.56
C LEU A 26 -1.72 -7.34 6.68
N LYS A 27 -1.27 -7.01 7.89
CA LYS A 27 -2.15 -6.73 9.03
C LYS A 27 -2.32 -5.22 9.18
N GLY A 28 -3.56 -4.77 9.28
CA GLY A 28 -3.84 -3.36 9.48
C GLY A 28 -5.20 -3.09 10.09
N LYS A 29 -5.45 -1.82 10.39
CA LYS A 29 -6.76 -1.33 10.82
C LYS A 29 -7.39 -0.55 9.68
N ILE A 30 -8.59 -0.93 9.27
CA ILE A 30 -9.40 -0.14 8.33
C ILE A 30 -10.25 0.84 9.14
N PHE A 31 -10.36 2.09 8.68
CA PHE A 31 -11.16 3.15 9.33
C PHE A 31 -10.87 3.29 10.84
N GLY A 32 -9.60 3.16 11.24
CA GLY A 32 -9.15 3.39 12.62
C GLY A 32 -9.42 2.27 13.62
N ALA A 33 -10.39 1.37 13.40
CA ALA A 33 -10.84 0.42 14.42
C ALA A 33 -10.94 -1.05 13.99
N MET A 34 -11.18 -1.37 12.70
CA MET A 34 -11.45 -2.75 12.29
C MET A 34 -10.16 -3.49 11.90
N PRO A 35 -9.72 -4.52 12.64
CA PRO A 35 -8.55 -5.30 12.26
C PRO A 35 -8.87 -6.14 11.03
N MET A 36 -8.10 -5.95 9.96
CA MET A 36 -8.17 -6.80 8.77
C MET A 36 -6.81 -7.40 8.48
N THR A 37 -6.83 -8.66 8.09
CA THR A 37 -5.67 -9.38 7.55
C THR A 37 -5.88 -9.54 6.05
N ALA A 38 -5.13 -8.79 5.24
CA ALA A 38 -5.07 -8.99 3.81
C ALA A 38 -3.96 -10.00 3.48
N LYS A 39 -4.23 -10.92 2.57
CA LYS A 39 -3.24 -11.87 2.05
C LYS A 39 -3.00 -11.53 0.59
N LEU A 40 -1.73 -11.39 0.23
CA LEU A 40 -1.29 -11.16 -1.13
C LEU A 40 -0.66 -12.46 -1.65
N ARG A 41 -1.30 -13.05 -2.66
CA ARG A 41 -0.84 -14.28 -3.30
C ARG A 41 0.17 -13.95 -4.42
N PRO A 42 1.04 -14.91 -4.82
CA PRO A 42 2.01 -14.70 -5.90
C PRO A 42 1.38 -14.26 -7.23
N GLU A 43 0.19 -14.76 -7.55
CA GLU A 43 -0.55 -14.41 -8.76
C GLU A 43 -0.98 -12.95 -8.75
N GLU A 44 -1.49 -12.47 -7.60
CA GLU A 44 -1.89 -11.08 -7.40
C GLU A 44 -0.67 -10.15 -7.41
N ALA A 45 0.45 -10.57 -6.84
CA ALA A 45 1.70 -9.84 -6.92
C ALA A 45 2.18 -9.69 -8.38
N ARG A 46 2.12 -10.76 -9.19
CA ARG A 46 2.45 -10.68 -10.63
C ARG A 46 1.47 -9.80 -11.40
N ALA A 47 0.18 -9.86 -11.08
CA ALA A 47 -0.82 -8.99 -11.68
C ALA A 47 -0.54 -7.51 -11.35
N ALA A 48 -0.20 -7.21 -10.09
CA ALA A 48 0.20 -5.87 -9.67
C ALA A 48 1.45 -5.37 -10.41
N LEU A 49 2.47 -6.23 -10.59
CA LEU A 49 3.64 -5.92 -11.42
C LEU A 49 3.28 -5.68 -12.88
N LYS A 50 2.27 -6.36 -13.42
CA LYS A 50 1.79 -6.12 -14.80
C LYS A 50 1.03 -4.79 -14.94
N LEU A 51 0.39 -4.31 -13.88
CA LEU A 51 -0.25 -2.98 -13.85
C LEU A 51 0.78 -1.83 -13.78
N LEU A 52 2.02 -2.13 -13.41
CA LEU A 52 3.12 -1.16 -13.36
C LEU A 52 3.70 -0.93 -14.76
N ASN A 53 3.16 0.06 -15.46
CA ASN A 53 3.73 0.54 -16.72
C ASN A 53 5.09 1.24 -16.49
N PHE A 54 5.96 1.28 -17.50
CA PHE A 54 7.28 1.92 -17.42
C PHE A 54 7.24 3.36 -16.86
N LYS A 55 6.23 4.15 -17.27
CA LYS A 55 5.99 5.50 -16.75
C LYS A 55 5.67 5.50 -15.24
N THR A 56 4.86 4.56 -14.77
CA THR A 56 4.51 4.40 -13.35
C THR A 56 5.71 3.93 -12.53
N VAL A 57 6.56 3.08 -13.09
CA VAL A 57 7.82 2.64 -12.44
C VAL A 57 8.78 3.82 -12.27
N LEU A 58 9.00 4.63 -13.31
CA LEU A 58 9.75 5.89 -13.23
C LEU A 58 9.15 6.85 -12.21
N PHE A 59 7.82 6.96 -12.17
CA PHE A 59 7.13 7.76 -11.16
C PHE A 59 7.35 7.20 -9.75
N LEU A 60 7.29 5.89 -9.53
CA LEU A 60 7.56 5.24 -8.24
C LEU A 60 8.98 5.51 -7.74
N ILE A 61 9.96 5.43 -8.64
CA ILE A 61 11.36 5.76 -8.32
C ILE A 61 11.46 7.22 -7.90
N THR A 62 10.90 8.14 -8.69
CA THR A 62 10.94 9.59 -8.37
C THR A 62 10.08 9.95 -7.15
N LEU A 63 9.04 9.18 -6.83
CA LEU A 63 8.17 9.38 -5.66
C LEU A 63 8.95 9.22 -4.35
N LEU A 64 9.90 8.27 -4.28
CA LEU A 64 10.75 8.07 -3.11
C LEU A 64 11.69 9.25 -2.84
N PHE A 65 12.04 10.02 -3.87
CA PHE A 65 12.91 11.20 -3.79
C PHE A 65 12.14 12.53 -3.81
N ARG A 66 10.81 12.49 -3.95
CA ARG A 66 9.99 13.70 -4.00
C ARG A 66 9.75 14.22 -2.59
N ALA A 67 9.78 15.54 -2.44
CA ALA A 67 9.50 16.21 -1.17
C ALA A 67 8.19 15.69 -0.55
N SER A 68 8.23 15.40 0.76
CA SER A 68 7.08 14.95 1.53
C SER A 68 5.87 15.84 1.22
N VAL A 69 4.76 15.22 0.81
CA VAL A 69 3.48 15.92 0.71
C VAL A 69 3.03 16.17 2.15
N GLY A 70 3.65 17.19 2.75
CA GLY A 70 3.30 17.71 4.05
C GLY A 70 1.88 18.24 3.97
N ARG A 71 0.94 17.43 4.49
CA ARG A 71 -0.23 17.83 5.26
C ARG A 71 -0.54 19.33 5.09
N LYS A 72 -1.37 19.69 4.11
CA LYS A 72 -2.06 20.99 4.18
C LYS A 72 -2.81 20.99 5.51
N LYS A 73 -2.42 21.90 6.39
CA LYS A 73 -3.02 22.18 7.69
C LYS A 73 -4.54 22.23 7.59
#